data_AF-A0AAQ4ECB5-F1
#
_entry.id   AF-A0AAQ4ECB5-F1
#
_cell.length_a   1.000
_cell.length_b   1.000
_cell.length_c   1.000
_cell.angle_alpha   90.00
_cell.angle_beta   90.00
_cell.angle_gamma   90.00
#
_symmetry.space_group_name_H-M   'P 1'
#
loop_
_entity.id
_entity.type
_entity.pdbx_description
1 polymer ?
#
loop_
_entity_poly.entity_id
_entity_poly.type
_entity_poly.pdbx_seq_one_letter_code
_entity_poly.pdbx_strand_id
1 'polypeptide(L)'
;MNSVVANGEEGPAAKQWDQPLTTADMRARAADWSLADDSRMLAYLEAFTQSVTARTCEIQKQLESLVYETQVSSVKVSNVINDFNHLSSLQFVENRVYDEEAKDGAELKNTPGDVQQPSGDQEAALVVRVSEAFRLGVEVLRSSLEVIDLHQEGDSDDSDEEEAGGRERNEPLLRALDPYLARPLPPLIGSDRFLADDRVGLGELLSEDEADEKSSSRGGECEEEEDSGGSDIDSDLLLVRTLSFFFLMGMK
;
A
#
# COMPACT_ATOMS: atom_id res chain seq x y z
N MET A 1 57.75 52.72 -4.53
CA MET A 1 56.36 52.96 -5.00
C MET A 1 55.94 51.71 -5.75
N ASN A 2 54.97 50.88 -5.37
CA ASN A 2 54.06 50.82 -4.24
C ASN A 2 53.85 49.32 -3.92
N SER A 3 53.80 49.04 -2.62
CA SER A 3 53.19 47.85 -2.04
C SER A 3 51.69 47.85 -2.38
N VAL A 4 51.19 46.72 -2.87
CA VAL A 4 49.75 46.40 -2.83
C VAL A 4 49.62 45.14 -2.00
N VAL A 5 49.33 45.38 -0.72
CA VAL A 5 48.81 44.39 0.21
C VAL A 5 47.39 44.08 -0.26
N ALA A 6 47.19 42.93 -0.89
CA ALA A 6 45.86 42.38 -1.07
C ALA A 6 45.45 41.78 0.28
N ASN A 7 44.72 42.56 1.08
CA ASN A 7 44.06 42.08 2.27
C ASN A 7 43.14 40.92 1.89
N GLY A 8 43.38 39.75 2.50
CA GLY A 8 42.41 38.67 2.54
C GLY A 8 41.21 39.12 3.37
N GLU A 9 40.06 39.30 2.71
CA GLU A 9 38.78 39.23 3.40
C GLU A 9 38.48 37.74 3.67
N GLU A 10 39.15 37.17 4.67
CA GLU A 10 38.64 35.98 5.34
C GLU A 10 37.38 36.41 6.10
N GLY A 11 36.20 36.15 5.52
CA GLY A 11 35.01 35.93 6.34
C GLY A 11 35.35 34.91 7.43
N PRO A 12 34.70 34.95 8.61
CA PRO A 12 35.12 34.17 9.77
C PRO A 12 35.30 32.72 9.32
N ALA A 13 36.54 32.25 9.27
CA ALA A 13 36.85 30.91 8.82
C ALA A 13 35.95 29.96 9.62
N ALA A 14 34.98 29.36 8.94
CA ALA A 14 34.06 28.42 9.56
C ALA A 14 34.96 27.45 10.32
N LYS A 15 34.78 27.40 11.64
CA LYS A 15 35.73 26.64 12.45
C LYS A 15 35.69 25.24 11.90
N GLN A 16 36.84 24.60 11.77
CA GLN A 16 36.96 23.31 11.09
C GLN A 16 35.92 22.28 11.57
N TRP A 17 35.44 22.43 12.81
CA TRP A 17 34.46 21.59 13.48
C TRP A 17 32.98 21.97 13.29
N ASP A 18 32.68 23.06 12.58
CA ASP A 18 31.32 23.50 12.21
C ASP A 18 30.87 22.89 10.86
N GLN A 19 31.77 22.28 10.09
CA GLN A 19 31.45 21.67 8.80
C GLN A 19 30.97 20.22 9.01
N PRO A 20 29.81 19.82 8.46
CA PRO A 20 29.29 18.47 8.60
C PRO A 20 30.21 17.46 7.92
N LEU A 21 30.46 16.36 8.62
CA LEU A 21 31.34 15.31 8.14
C LEU A 21 30.61 14.37 7.17
N THR A 22 31.29 13.92 6.13
CA THR A 22 30.74 12.81 5.33
C THR A 22 30.96 11.47 6.05
N THR A 23 30.08 10.50 5.76
CA THR A 23 30.14 9.17 6.39
C THR A 23 31.43 8.41 6.06
N ALA A 24 32.05 8.67 4.91
CA ALA A 24 33.35 8.10 4.55
C ALA A 24 34.48 8.67 5.44
N ASP A 25 34.46 9.98 5.67
CA ASP A 25 35.42 10.66 6.53
C ASP A 25 35.29 10.24 8.01
N MET A 26 34.06 10.00 8.48
CA MET A 26 33.80 9.45 9.82
C MET A 26 34.44 8.06 9.99
N ARG A 27 34.31 7.18 8.99
CA ARG A 27 34.91 5.84 9.04
C ARG A 27 36.44 5.88 9.04
N ALA A 28 37.03 6.79 8.26
CA ALA A 28 38.49 6.94 8.21
C ALA A 28 39.09 7.43 9.53
N ARG A 29 38.37 8.26 10.28
CA ARG A 29 38.82 8.83 11.56
C ARG A 29 38.30 8.10 12.81
N ALA A 30 37.61 6.97 12.65
CA ALA A 30 37.04 6.21 13.77
C ALA A 30 38.09 5.71 14.78
N ALA A 31 39.32 5.46 14.35
CA ALA A 31 40.41 5.00 15.22
C ALA A 31 41.01 6.12 16.09
N ASP A 32 41.02 7.36 15.60
CA ASP A 32 41.62 8.54 16.24
C ASP A 32 40.56 9.64 16.42
N TRP A 33 39.47 9.29 17.10
CA TRP A 33 38.29 10.16 17.24
C TRP A 33 38.56 11.32 18.22
N SER A 34 38.31 12.55 17.78
CA SER A 34 38.49 13.77 18.58
C SER A 34 37.16 14.40 18.98
N LEU A 35 37.16 15.21 20.06
CA LEU A 35 35.99 16.01 20.48
C LEU A 35 35.54 17.00 19.38
N ALA A 36 36.47 17.44 18.53
CA ALA A 36 36.14 18.26 17.36
C ALA A 36 35.40 17.45 16.27
N ASP A 37 35.55 16.12 16.24
CA ASP A 37 34.80 15.24 15.33
C ASP A 37 33.40 14.92 15.89
N ASP A 38 33.20 14.91 17.21
CA ASP A 38 31.86 14.83 17.83
C ASP A 38 30.96 16.00 17.41
N SER A 39 31.46 17.24 17.45
CA SER A 39 30.67 18.40 17.03
C SER A 39 30.36 18.40 15.53
N ARG A 40 31.24 17.82 14.71
CA ARG A 40 31.00 17.64 13.28
C ARG A 40 29.96 16.55 13.01
N MET A 41 29.97 15.47 13.79
CA MET A 41 28.94 14.44 13.74
C MET A 41 27.57 15.03 14.14
N LEU A 42 27.53 15.89 15.15
CA LEU A 42 26.31 16.61 15.51
C LEU A 42 25.79 17.45 14.34
N ALA A 43 26.65 18.25 13.70
CA ALA A 43 26.28 19.04 12.52
C ALA A 43 25.77 18.16 11.35
N TYR A 44 26.36 16.98 11.17
CA TYR A 44 25.88 16.00 10.20
C TYR A 44 24.48 15.46 10.56
N LEU A 45 24.24 15.10 11.81
CA LEU A 45 22.93 14.63 12.27
C LEU A 45 21.87 15.72 12.16
N GLU A 46 22.20 16.97 12.47
CA GLU A 46 21.30 18.11 12.27
C GLU A 46 20.95 18.27 10.78
N ALA A 47 21.94 18.28 9.89
CA ALA A 47 21.70 18.37 8.45
C ALA A 47 20.91 17.16 7.91
N PHE A 48 21.17 15.96 8.44
CA PHE A 48 20.44 14.75 8.06
C PHE A 48 18.98 14.82 8.50
N THR A 49 18.70 15.22 9.74
CA THR A 49 17.33 15.36 10.25
C THR A 49 16.55 16.41 9.44
N GLN A 50 17.18 17.54 9.11
CA GLN A 50 16.60 18.56 8.23
C GLN A 50 16.31 18.01 6.83
N SER A 51 17.23 17.24 6.26
CA SER A 51 17.03 16.60 4.94
C SER A 51 15.88 15.59 4.96
N VAL A 52 15.81 14.74 5.99
CA VAL A 52 14.72 13.77 6.16
C VAL A 52 13.39 14.50 6.32
N THR A 53 13.36 15.56 7.13
CA THR A 53 12.15 16.37 7.34
C THR A 53 11.70 17.03 6.04
N ALA A 54 12.61 17.69 5.32
CA ALA A 54 12.32 18.36 4.06
C ALA A 54 11.83 17.36 3.00
N ARG A 55 12.46 16.19 2.89
CA ARG A 55 12.03 15.12 1.99
C ARG A 55 10.65 14.57 2.37
N THR A 56 10.36 14.45 3.67
CA THR A 56 9.05 14.00 4.16
C THR A 56 7.97 15.02 3.79
N CYS A 57 8.23 16.32 3.97
CA CYS A 57 7.30 17.38 3.55
C CYS A 57 7.06 17.38 2.03
N GLU A 58 8.09 17.12 1.22
CA GLU A 58 7.94 17.01 -0.24
C GLU A 58 7.09 15.79 -0.63
N ILE A 59 7.32 14.64 0.00
CA ILE A 59 6.51 13.43 -0.21
C ILE A 59 5.05 13.68 0.19
N GLN A 60 4.82 14.35 1.32
CA GLN A 60 3.48 14.73 1.77
C GLN A 60 2.76 15.57 0.70
N LYS A 61 3.43 16.59 0.16
CA LYS A 61 2.85 17.43 -0.90
C LYS A 61 2.52 16.64 -2.17
N GLN A 62 3.39 15.72 -2.56
CA GLN A 62 3.15 14.85 -3.71
C GLN A 62 1.97 13.90 -3.48
N LEU A 63 1.85 13.35 -2.26
CA LEU A 63 0.71 12.53 -1.85
C LEU A 63 -0.60 13.33 -1.90
N GLU A 64 -0.62 14.55 -1.33
CA GLU A 64 -1.79 15.43 -1.35
C GLU A 64 -2.22 15.75 -2.78
N SER A 65 -1.27 16.03 -3.68
CA SER A 65 -1.55 16.24 -5.11
C SER A 65 -2.14 14.98 -5.77
N LEU A 66 -1.59 13.81 -5.47
CA LEU A 66 -2.08 12.54 -6.02
C LEU A 66 -3.48 12.19 -5.53
N VAL A 67 -3.78 12.44 -4.25
CA VAL A 67 -5.12 12.28 -3.68
C VAL A 67 -6.10 13.19 -4.40
N TYR A 68 -5.74 14.46 -4.59
CA TYR A 68 -6.56 15.42 -5.33
C TYR A 68 -6.81 14.97 -6.78
N GLU A 69 -5.77 14.56 -7.51
CA GLU A 69 -5.90 14.04 -8.88
C GLU A 69 -6.79 12.79 -8.96
N THR A 70 -6.69 11.91 -7.96
CA THR A 70 -7.52 10.71 -7.83
C THR A 70 -8.98 11.06 -7.61
N GLN A 71 -9.27 12.03 -6.73
CA GLN A 71 -10.64 12.53 -6.52
C GLN A 71 -11.21 13.15 -7.80
N VAL A 72 -10.42 13.96 -8.52
CA VAL A 72 -10.83 14.55 -9.80
C VAL A 72 -11.12 13.46 -10.84
N SER A 73 -10.29 12.41 -10.91
CA SER A 73 -10.52 11.27 -11.78
C SER A 73 -11.80 10.51 -11.41
N SER A 74 -12.04 10.28 -10.11
CA SER A 74 -13.26 9.63 -9.60
C SER A 74 -14.53 10.37 -10.01
N VAL A 75 -14.53 11.70 -9.92
CA VAL A 75 -15.65 12.53 -10.40
C VAL A 75 -15.83 12.40 -11.91
N LYS A 76 -14.75 12.38 -12.69
CA LYS A 76 -14.83 12.17 -14.15
C LYS A 76 -15.41 10.80 -14.50
N VAL A 77 -14.99 9.75 -13.81
CA VAL A 77 -15.54 8.39 -13.99
C VAL A 77 -17.02 8.36 -13.63
N SER A 78 -17.41 9.00 -12.53
CA SER A 78 -18.81 9.09 -12.10
C SER A 78 -19.67 9.81 -13.14
N ASN A 79 -19.14 10.87 -13.77
CA ASN A 79 -19.82 11.55 -14.88
C ASN A 79 -19.98 10.64 -16.09
N VAL A 80 -18.93 9.90 -16.49
CA VAL A 80 -19.02 8.94 -17.60
C VAL A 80 -20.02 7.82 -17.31
N ILE A 81 -20.08 7.34 -16.07
CA ILE A 81 -21.08 6.34 -15.65
C ILE A 81 -22.49 6.92 -15.76
N ASN A 82 -22.69 8.18 -15.36
CA ASN A 82 -23.98 8.85 -15.50
C ASN A 82 -24.37 9.00 -16.98
N ASP A 83 -23.44 9.40 -17.84
CA ASP A 83 -23.65 9.48 -19.29
C ASP A 83 -24.00 8.11 -19.89
N PHE A 84 -23.31 7.04 -19.46
CA PHE A 84 -23.61 5.68 -19.86
C PHE A 84 -24.99 5.22 -19.38
N ASN A 85 -25.36 5.52 -18.14
CA ASN A 85 -26.68 5.21 -17.60
C ASN A 85 -27.79 5.95 -18.35
N HIS A 86 -27.55 7.20 -18.74
CA HIS A 86 -28.47 7.97 -19.56
C HIS A 86 -28.62 7.36 -20.96
N LEU A 87 -27.50 6.99 -21.60
CA LEU A 87 -27.52 6.32 -22.91
C LEU A 87 -28.20 4.95 -22.84
N SER A 88 -27.93 4.17 -21.80
CA SER A 88 -28.56 2.87 -21.56
C SER A 88 -30.07 3.02 -21.36
N SER A 89 -30.51 4.04 -20.60
CA SER A 89 -31.93 4.34 -20.41
C SER A 89 -32.59 4.75 -21.74
N LEU A 90 -31.90 5.53 -22.57
CA LEU A 90 -32.38 5.89 -23.91
C LEU A 90 -32.50 4.67 -24.82
N GLN A 91 -31.48 3.82 -24.88
CA GLN A 91 -31.50 2.58 -25.67
C GLN A 91 -32.56 1.60 -25.18
N PHE A 92 -32.80 1.54 -23.86
CA PHE A 92 -33.87 0.72 -23.30
C PHE A 92 -35.24 1.19 -23.78
N VAL A 93 -35.48 2.51 -23.77
CA VAL A 93 -36.70 3.10 -24.31
C VAL A 93 -36.79 2.88 -25.81
N GLU A 94 -35.72 3.11 -26.56
CA GLU A 94 -35.65 2.91 -28.01
C GLU A 94 -35.95 1.46 -28.40
N ASN A 95 -35.26 0.48 -27.81
CA ASN A 95 -35.51 -0.94 -28.05
C ASN A 95 -36.95 -1.34 -27.70
N ARG A 96 -37.51 -0.79 -26.61
CA ARG A 96 -38.92 -1.02 -26.26
C ARG A 96 -39.91 -0.36 -27.23
N VAL A 97 -39.61 0.86 -27.70
CA VAL A 97 -40.44 1.56 -28.69
C VAL A 97 -40.42 0.80 -30.01
N TYR A 98 -39.26 0.26 -30.43
CA TYR A 98 -39.20 -0.62 -31.60
C TYR A 98 -39.99 -1.92 -31.40
N ASP A 99 -39.95 -2.53 -30.21
CA ASP A 99 -40.76 -3.71 -29.91
C ASP A 99 -42.27 -3.42 -29.92
N GLU A 100 -42.71 -2.24 -29.47
CA GLU A 100 -44.12 -1.82 -29.52
C GLU A 100 -44.54 -1.39 -30.93
N GLU A 101 -43.74 -0.62 -31.66
CA GLU A 101 -44.02 -0.28 -33.07
C GLU A 101 -44.00 -1.52 -33.97
N ALA A 102 -43.17 -2.53 -33.67
CA ALA A 102 -43.23 -3.82 -34.36
C ALA A 102 -44.49 -4.61 -34.02
N LYS A 103 -45.02 -4.49 -32.79
CA LYS A 103 -46.29 -5.14 -32.39
C LYS A 103 -47.51 -4.40 -32.93
N ASP A 104 -47.51 -3.07 -32.94
CA ASP A 104 -48.58 -2.23 -33.51
C ASP A 104 -48.49 -2.17 -35.04
N GLY A 105 -47.30 -2.32 -35.62
CA GLY A 105 -47.03 -2.43 -37.05
C GLY A 105 -47.14 -3.85 -37.60
N ALA A 106 -47.29 -4.88 -36.76
CA ALA A 106 -47.45 -6.28 -37.20
C ALA A 106 -48.80 -6.57 -37.87
N GLU A 107 -49.76 -5.64 -37.92
CA GLU A 107 -50.86 -5.74 -38.87
C GLU A 107 -50.46 -5.32 -40.31
N LEU A 108 -49.32 -4.63 -40.51
CA LEU A 108 -48.90 -4.14 -41.83
C LEU A 108 -47.37 -4.15 -42.03
N LYS A 109 -46.87 -5.30 -42.51
CA LYS A 109 -45.58 -5.58 -43.19
C LYS A 109 -44.50 -6.30 -42.38
N ASN A 110 -44.33 -7.55 -42.77
CA ASN A 110 -43.13 -8.37 -42.61
C ASN A 110 -41.84 -7.65 -43.09
N THR A 111 -40.86 -7.51 -42.20
CA THR A 111 -39.42 -7.49 -42.53
C THR A 111 -38.64 -8.22 -41.43
N PRO A 112 -37.75 -9.17 -41.78
CA PRO A 112 -36.95 -9.91 -40.80
C PRO A 112 -35.65 -9.14 -40.51
N GLY A 113 -35.43 -8.76 -39.25
CA GLY A 113 -34.23 -8.09 -38.79
C GLY A 113 -33.82 -8.59 -37.42
N ASP A 114 -32.96 -9.62 -37.44
CA ASP A 114 -31.95 -10.01 -36.44
C ASP A 114 -32.24 -9.72 -34.94
N VAL A 115 -32.90 -10.67 -34.28
CA VAL A 115 -32.86 -10.82 -32.82
C VAL A 115 -31.70 -11.76 -32.51
N GLN A 116 -30.53 -11.21 -32.21
CA GLN A 116 -29.36 -11.98 -31.79
C GLN A 116 -29.59 -12.50 -30.35
N GLN A 117 -30.25 -13.65 -30.23
CA GLN A 117 -30.07 -14.53 -29.07
C GLN A 117 -28.60 -15.01 -29.08
N PRO A 118 -27.92 -15.10 -27.92
CA PRO A 118 -26.62 -15.75 -27.87
C PRO A 118 -26.80 -17.22 -28.29
N SER A 119 -26.12 -17.62 -29.37
CA SER A 119 -26.12 -19.00 -29.85
C SER A 119 -25.67 -19.94 -28.73
N GLY A 120 -26.38 -21.05 -28.52
CA GLY A 120 -26.03 -22.09 -27.53
C GLY A 120 -24.60 -22.66 -27.68
N ASP A 121 -23.93 -22.42 -28.81
CA ASP A 121 -22.52 -22.73 -29.00
C ASP A 121 -21.59 -21.91 -28.08
N GLN A 122 -21.98 -20.69 -27.72
CA GLN A 122 -21.23 -19.84 -26.79
C GLN A 122 -21.33 -20.36 -25.34
N GLU A 123 -22.47 -20.93 -24.95
CA GLU A 123 -22.68 -21.52 -23.64
C GLU A 123 -21.85 -22.80 -23.45
N ALA A 124 -21.79 -23.66 -24.47
CA ALA A 124 -20.95 -24.86 -24.45
C ALA A 124 -19.45 -24.50 -24.35
N ALA A 125 -19.00 -23.46 -25.07
CA ALA A 125 -17.63 -22.97 -24.97
C ALA A 125 -17.31 -22.39 -23.58
N LEU A 126 -18.28 -21.73 -22.93
CA LEU A 126 -18.13 -21.23 -21.56
C LEU A 126 -17.97 -22.37 -20.55
N VAL A 127 -18.75 -23.45 -20.67
CA VAL A 127 -18.66 -24.60 -19.77
C VAL A 127 -17.27 -25.25 -19.82
N VAL A 128 -16.70 -25.40 -21.03
CA VAL A 128 -15.34 -25.95 -21.17
C VAL A 128 -14.31 -25.06 -20.47
N ARG A 129 -14.36 -23.74 -20.70
CA ARG A 129 -13.43 -22.81 -20.05
C ARG A 129 -13.54 -22.81 -18.52
N VAL A 130 -14.76 -22.84 -18.00
CA VAL A 130 -15.00 -22.88 -16.54
C VAL A 130 -14.49 -24.20 -15.95
N SER A 131 -14.71 -25.32 -16.64
CA SER A 131 -14.21 -26.62 -16.18
C SER A 131 -12.68 -26.70 -16.16
N GLU A 132 -12.03 -26.07 -17.14
CA GLU A 132 -10.57 -25.99 -17.20
C GLU A 132 -10.02 -25.10 -16.09
N ALA A 133 -10.64 -23.94 -15.84
CA ALA A 133 -10.27 -23.05 -14.74
C ALA A 133 -10.40 -23.74 -13.37
N PHE A 134 -11.46 -24.52 -13.16
CA PHE A 134 -11.65 -25.30 -11.93
C PHE A 134 -10.55 -26.36 -11.77
N ARG A 135 -10.21 -27.08 -12.85
CA ARG A 135 -9.12 -28.07 -12.83
C ARG A 135 -7.79 -27.43 -12.43
N LEU A 136 -7.46 -26.28 -13.01
CA LEU A 136 -6.24 -25.53 -12.69
C LEU A 136 -6.25 -25.03 -11.24
N GLY A 137 -7.40 -24.53 -10.74
CA GLY A 137 -7.54 -24.10 -9.35
C GLY A 137 -7.29 -25.22 -8.35
N VAL A 138 -7.81 -26.42 -8.61
CA VAL A 138 -7.59 -27.60 -7.76
C VAL A 138 -6.12 -28.04 -7.77
N GLU A 139 -5.43 -27.95 -8.90
CA GLU A 139 -3.99 -28.25 -9.00
C GLU A 139 -3.16 -27.31 -8.12
N VAL A 140 -3.46 -26.00 -8.14
CA VAL A 140 -2.78 -25.01 -7.30
C VAL A 140 -3.06 -25.25 -5.82
N LEU A 141 -4.29 -25.56 -5.45
CA LEU A 141 -4.63 -25.88 -4.06
C LEU A 141 -3.87 -27.12 -3.56
N ARG A 142 -3.63 -28.11 -4.42
CA ARG A 142 -2.84 -29.30 -4.03
C ARG A 142 -1.35 -29.02 -3.85
N SER A 143 -0.80 -28.02 -4.52
CA SER A 143 0.62 -27.68 -4.41
C SER A 143 0.92 -26.62 -3.34
N SER A 144 -0.06 -25.77 -3.00
CA SER A 144 0.11 -24.67 -2.05
C SER A 144 -0.28 -25.00 -0.61
N LEU A 145 -0.94 -26.15 -0.39
CA LEU A 145 -1.46 -26.55 0.91
C LEU A 145 -0.81 -27.84 1.39
N GLU A 146 -0.37 -27.85 2.65
CA GLU A 146 0.12 -29.02 3.38
C GLU A 146 -1.02 -29.65 4.18
N VAL A 147 -1.12 -30.99 4.13
CA VAL A 147 -2.10 -31.77 4.89
C VAL A 147 -1.55 -32.04 6.30
N ILE A 148 -2.23 -31.54 7.32
CA ILE A 148 -1.92 -31.83 8.72
C ILE A 148 -2.84 -32.96 9.19
N ASP A 149 -2.27 -34.14 9.37
CA ASP A 149 -2.94 -35.24 10.06
C ASP A 149 -2.88 -34.98 11.56
N LEU A 150 -4.03 -34.62 12.15
CA LEU A 150 -4.23 -34.62 13.60
C LEU A 150 -4.32 -36.08 14.07
N HIS A 151 -3.20 -36.79 14.06
CA HIS A 151 -3.06 -37.99 14.88
C HIS A 151 -3.09 -37.52 16.33
N GLN A 152 -4.29 -37.58 16.90
CA GLN A 152 -4.55 -37.43 18.31
C GLN A 152 -3.75 -38.55 19.01
N GLU A 153 -2.51 -38.25 19.40
CA GLU A 153 -1.77 -39.07 20.35
C GLU A 153 -2.56 -39.01 21.66
N GLY A 154 -3.37 -40.04 21.85
CA GLY A 154 -4.24 -40.20 22.99
C GLY A 154 -3.42 -40.49 24.25
N ASP A 155 -3.35 -39.49 25.12
CA ASP A 155 -3.32 -39.70 26.56
C ASP A 155 -4.67 -39.22 27.09
N SER A 156 -5.60 -40.15 27.34
CA SER A 156 -6.52 -40.19 28.50
C SER A 156 -7.57 -41.29 28.30
N ASP A 157 -7.36 -42.35 29.06
CA ASP A 157 -8.26 -43.45 29.39
C ASP A 157 -9.54 -42.90 30.07
N ASP A 158 -10.67 -42.86 29.35
CA ASP A 158 -11.98 -42.88 30.01
C ASP A 158 -12.91 -43.80 29.21
N SER A 159 -13.29 -44.88 29.89
CA SER A 159 -14.18 -45.92 29.41
C SER A 159 -15.61 -45.44 29.55
N ASP A 160 -16.37 -45.43 28.45
CA ASP A 160 -17.72 -46.00 28.44
C ASP A 160 -18.20 -46.20 26.99
N GLU A 161 -18.56 -47.44 26.71
CA GLU A 161 -19.15 -47.88 25.44
C GLU A 161 -20.62 -47.49 25.41
N GLU A 162 -21.05 -46.63 24.47
CA GLU A 162 -22.40 -46.69 23.89
C GLU A 162 -22.43 -46.05 22.48
N GLU A 163 -22.53 -46.92 21.48
CA GLU A 163 -23.37 -46.83 20.28
C GLU A 163 -23.89 -45.44 19.82
N ALA A 164 -23.30 -44.89 18.73
CA ALA A 164 -24.02 -44.42 17.53
C ALA A 164 -23.14 -43.58 16.57
N GLY A 165 -22.77 -44.16 15.43
CA GLY A 165 -22.94 -43.52 14.12
C GLY A 165 -22.20 -42.24 13.72
N GLY A 166 -21.21 -41.74 14.46
CA GLY A 166 -20.51 -40.49 14.12
C GLY A 166 -19.01 -40.65 13.98
N ARG A 167 -18.52 -41.39 12.98
CA ARG A 167 -17.16 -41.10 12.48
C ARG A 167 -17.22 -39.72 11.86
N GLU A 168 -17.01 -38.67 12.66
CA GLU A 168 -16.56 -37.38 12.17
C GLU A 168 -15.39 -37.69 11.25
N ARG A 169 -15.68 -37.59 9.97
CA ARG A 169 -14.76 -37.86 8.90
C ARG A 169 -13.72 -36.76 9.05
N ASN A 170 -12.65 -37.04 9.78
CA ASN A 170 -11.55 -36.11 10.04
C ASN A 170 -11.14 -35.50 8.71
N GLU A 171 -11.67 -34.31 8.41
CA GLU A 171 -11.27 -33.58 7.22
C GLU A 171 -9.83 -33.14 7.50
N PRO A 172 -8.85 -33.55 6.67
CA PRO A 172 -7.47 -33.14 6.87
C PRO A 172 -7.43 -31.62 6.90
N LEU A 173 -6.90 -31.05 7.99
CA LEU A 173 -6.72 -29.62 8.09
C LEU A 173 -5.62 -29.21 7.11
N LEU A 174 -5.94 -28.31 6.20
CA LEU A 174 -5.03 -27.80 5.20
C LEU A 174 -4.39 -26.51 5.70
N ARG A 175 -3.06 -26.44 5.74
CA ARG A 175 -2.31 -25.22 6.07
C ARG A 175 -1.57 -24.73 4.84
N ALA A 176 -1.53 -23.41 4.64
CA ALA A 176 -0.70 -22.83 3.59
C ALA A 176 0.78 -23.19 3.80
N LEU A 177 1.48 -23.51 2.71
CA LEU A 177 2.90 -23.79 2.74
C LEU A 177 3.66 -22.59 3.31
N ASP A 178 4.56 -22.82 4.26
CA ASP A 178 5.37 -21.77 4.86
C ASP A 178 6.53 -21.40 3.91
N PRO A 179 6.53 -20.18 3.32
CA PRO A 179 7.57 -19.76 2.39
C PRO A 179 8.94 -19.58 3.06
N TYR A 180 8.97 -19.47 4.40
CA TYR A 180 10.20 -19.21 5.15
C TYR A 180 10.96 -20.48 5.55
N LEU A 181 10.42 -21.67 5.26
CA LEU A 181 11.10 -22.94 5.56
C LEU A 181 12.42 -23.11 4.81
N ALA A 182 12.55 -22.51 3.61
CA ALA A 182 13.79 -22.55 2.84
C ALA A 182 14.87 -21.61 3.40
N ARG A 183 14.50 -20.67 4.28
CA ARG A 183 15.41 -19.66 4.79
C ARG A 183 16.27 -20.24 5.92
N PRO A 184 17.61 -20.18 5.82
CA PRO A 184 18.47 -20.65 6.90
C PRO A 184 18.23 -19.81 8.16
N LEU A 185 18.26 -20.47 9.32
CA LEU A 185 18.18 -19.76 10.60
C LEU A 185 19.41 -18.85 10.76
N PRO A 186 19.23 -17.66 11.38
CA PRO A 186 20.35 -16.79 11.71
C PRO A 186 21.42 -17.53 12.52
N PRO A 187 22.72 -17.28 12.27
CA PRO A 187 23.78 -17.90 13.04
C PRO A 187 23.70 -17.49 14.51
N LEU A 188 24.02 -18.44 15.40
CA LEU A 188 24.03 -18.22 16.84
C LEU A 188 25.10 -17.19 17.22
N ILE A 189 24.73 -16.23 18.06
CA ILE A 189 25.64 -15.19 18.56
C ILE A 189 26.81 -15.85 19.31
N GLY A 190 28.03 -15.55 18.87
CA GLY A 190 29.27 -16.11 19.42
C GLY A 190 29.74 -17.43 18.77
N SER A 191 29.00 -17.96 17.79
CA SER A 191 29.50 -19.06 16.94
C SER A 191 30.56 -18.56 15.94
N ASP A 192 31.42 -19.46 15.47
CA ASP A 192 32.44 -19.11 14.47
C ASP A 192 31.83 -18.51 13.20
N ARG A 193 30.64 -18.98 12.79
CA ARG A 193 29.90 -18.41 11.63
C ARG A 193 29.45 -16.97 11.88
N PHE A 194 29.03 -16.66 13.10
CA PHE A 194 28.62 -15.30 13.49
C PHE A 194 29.83 -14.35 13.57
N LEU A 195 30.96 -14.83 14.09
CA LEU A 195 32.17 -14.03 14.24
C LEU A 195 32.92 -13.83 12.92
N ALA A 196 32.80 -14.76 11.98
CA ALA A 196 33.44 -14.70 10.67
C ALA A 196 32.68 -13.83 9.65
N ASP A 197 31.40 -13.55 9.89
CA ASP A 197 30.58 -12.74 8.98
C ASP A 197 30.38 -11.32 9.52
N ASP A 198 31.03 -10.35 8.87
CA ASP A 198 30.88 -8.92 9.17
C ASP A 198 29.43 -8.42 9.03
N ARG A 199 28.60 -9.14 8.24
CA ARG A 199 27.19 -8.82 8.02
C ARG A 199 26.24 -9.66 8.87
N VAL A 200 26.75 -10.54 9.74
CA VAL A 200 25.94 -11.25 10.75
C VAL A 200 24.73 -12.00 10.14
N GLY A 201 24.86 -12.52 8.92
CA GLY A 201 23.78 -13.19 8.19
C GLY A 201 22.71 -12.24 7.62
N LEU A 202 22.91 -10.92 7.64
CA LEU A 202 22.02 -9.92 7.04
C LEU A 202 22.37 -9.61 5.57
N GLY A 203 23.43 -10.21 5.04
CA GLY A 203 23.86 -10.00 3.65
C GLY A 203 22.90 -10.56 2.61
N GLU A 204 22.28 -11.72 2.88
CA GLU A 204 21.36 -12.38 1.93
C GLU A 204 20.02 -11.62 1.81
N LEU A 205 19.56 -10.96 2.88
CA LEU A 205 18.35 -10.12 2.88
C LEU A 205 18.42 -8.99 1.85
N LEU A 206 19.62 -8.49 1.53
CA LEU A 206 19.80 -7.43 0.55
C LEU A 206 19.91 -7.95 -0.89
N SER A 207 20.06 -9.26 -1.08
CA SER A 207 20.17 -9.88 -2.41
C SER A 207 18.84 -10.39 -2.97
N GLU A 208 17.87 -10.70 -2.10
CA GLU A 208 16.53 -11.13 -2.52
C GLU A 208 15.62 -9.96 -2.91
N ASP A 209 15.81 -8.77 -2.32
CA ASP A 209 15.04 -7.55 -2.70
C ASP A 209 15.38 -7.01 -4.10
N GLU A 210 16.51 -7.41 -4.71
CA GLU A 210 16.86 -7.02 -6.09
C GLU A 210 16.23 -7.93 -7.16
N ALA A 211 15.57 -9.03 -6.76
CA ALA A 211 15.02 -10.02 -7.70
C ALA A 211 13.50 -9.95 -7.89
N ASP A 212 12.74 -9.30 -7.00
CA ASP A 212 11.27 -9.30 -7.03
C ASP A 212 10.64 -7.90 -6.88
N GLU A 213 11.15 -6.94 -7.65
CA GLU A 213 10.48 -5.67 -7.96
C GLU A 213 9.28 -5.89 -8.90
N LYS A 214 8.38 -6.83 -8.58
CA LYS A 214 7.13 -7.01 -9.33
C LYS A 214 5.97 -7.72 -8.63
N SER A 215 5.81 -7.61 -7.32
CA SER A 215 4.47 -7.67 -6.70
C SER A 215 4.57 -7.52 -5.20
N SER A 216 4.03 -6.44 -4.63
CA SER A 216 3.09 -6.51 -3.51
C SER A 216 2.83 -5.09 -2.97
N SER A 217 1.93 -4.37 -3.65
CA SER A 217 1.15 -3.34 -2.98
C SER A 217 0.16 -4.04 -2.03
N ARG A 218 0.59 -4.37 -0.82
CA ARG A 218 -0.28 -4.95 0.21
C ARG A 218 -0.46 -3.92 1.31
N GLY A 219 -1.63 -3.27 1.25
CA GLY A 219 -2.09 -2.24 2.16
C GLY A 219 -2.08 -2.72 3.61
N GLY A 220 -1.53 -1.86 4.48
CA GLY A 220 -1.77 -1.91 5.90
C GLY A 220 -3.08 -1.18 6.18
N GLU A 221 -4.13 -1.95 6.45
CA GLU A 221 -5.40 -1.47 6.95
C GLU A 221 -5.21 -1.22 8.46
N CYS A 222 -5.19 0.05 8.87
CA CYS A 222 -5.33 0.42 10.27
C CYS A 222 -6.76 0.88 10.46
N GLU A 223 -7.55 0.09 11.17
CA GLU A 223 -8.88 0.47 11.63
C GLU A 223 -8.72 1.52 12.73
N GLU A 224 -9.26 2.72 12.51
CA GLU A 224 -9.49 3.70 13.58
C GLU A 224 -10.96 4.12 13.56
N GLU A 225 -11.56 3.99 14.75
CA GLU A 225 -12.96 4.20 15.11
C GLU A 225 -13.44 5.65 14.88
N GLU A 226 -14.75 5.77 14.68
CA GLU A 226 -15.50 7.01 14.47
C GLU A 226 -15.48 7.93 15.71
N ASP A 227 -15.24 9.24 15.52
CA ASP A 227 -15.80 10.28 16.40
C ASP A 227 -16.34 11.46 15.58
N SER A 228 -17.42 12.03 16.12
CA SER A 228 -18.49 12.77 15.47
C SER A 228 -18.16 14.21 15.08
N GLY A 229 -18.60 14.59 13.87
CA GLY A 229 -19.42 15.77 13.58
C GLY A 229 -18.98 17.17 14.04
N GLY A 230 -18.76 18.07 13.07
CA GLY A 230 -18.83 19.52 13.33
C GLY A 230 -18.32 20.40 12.18
N SER A 231 -19.25 20.89 11.37
CA SER A 231 -19.13 21.83 10.25
C SER A 231 -18.10 22.97 10.38
N ASP A 232 -17.41 23.25 9.27
CA ASP A 232 -16.71 24.49 8.97
C ASP A 232 -17.63 25.71 9.10
N ILE A 233 -17.22 26.70 9.90
CA ILE A 233 -17.81 28.04 9.91
C ILE A 233 -16.68 29.06 10.14
N ASP A 234 -16.35 29.77 9.04
CA ASP A 234 -15.56 31.00 8.90
C ASP A 234 -14.70 31.49 10.08
N SER A 235 -13.40 31.17 10.01
CA SER A 235 -12.36 31.75 10.88
C SER A 235 -12.15 33.27 10.67
N ASP A 236 -12.66 33.83 9.56
CA ASP A 236 -12.50 35.25 9.24
C ASP A 236 -13.49 36.16 9.98
N LEU A 237 -14.61 35.64 10.50
CA LEU A 237 -15.58 36.46 11.23
C LEU A 237 -15.21 36.68 12.71
N LEU A 238 -14.34 35.81 13.26
CA LEU A 238 -13.90 35.90 14.66
C LEU A 238 -12.88 37.01 14.88
N LEU A 239 -11.99 37.27 13.91
CA LEU A 239 -10.94 38.29 14.05
C LEU A 239 -11.53 39.70 14.16
N VAL A 240 -12.58 39.99 13.38
CA VAL A 240 -13.24 41.31 13.34
C VAL A 240 -14.02 41.59 14.63
N ARG A 241 -14.63 40.55 15.24
CA ARG A 241 -15.33 40.68 16.54
C ARG A 241 -14.36 40.87 17.70
N THR A 242 -13.21 40.19 17.72
CA THR A 242 -12.21 40.38 18.78
C THR A 242 -11.57 41.76 18.77
N LEU A 243 -11.31 42.34 17.59
CA LEU A 243 -10.77 43.71 17.52
C LEU A 243 -11.80 44.77 17.90
N SER A 244 -13.09 44.57 17.56
CA SER A 244 -14.15 45.51 17.96
C SER A 244 -14.39 45.50 19.48
N PHE A 245 -14.28 44.33 20.12
CA PHE A 245 -14.44 44.20 21.57
C PHE A 245 -13.30 44.87 22.36
N PHE A 246 -12.06 44.78 21.87
CA PHE A 246 -10.92 45.46 22.48
C PHE A 246 -10.97 46.98 22.32
N PHE A 247 -11.46 47.48 21.18
CA PHE A 247 -11.58 48.92 20.95
C PHE A 247 -12.69 49.56 21.81
N LEU A 248 -13.77 48.82 22.12
CA LEU A 248 -14.89 49.35 22.91
C LEU A 248 -14.64 49.32 24.44
N MET A 249 -13.71 48.50 24.92
CA MET A 249 -13.39 48.41 26.36
C MET A 249 -12.27 49.36 26.82
N GLY A 250 -11.57 50.02 25.88
CA GLY A 250 -10.47 50.96 26.16
C GLY A 250 -10.86 52.43 26.30
N MET A 251 -12.16 52.77 26.22
CA MET A 251 -12.66 54.14 26.38
C MET A 251 -13.66 54.24 27.54
N LYS A 252 -13.17 54.08 28.77
CA LYS A 252 -13.79 54.66 29.96
C LYS A 252 -12.74 54.95 31.02
#